data_AF-A0AAD2GZX1-F1
#
_entry.id   AF-A0AAD2GZX1-F1
#
_cell.length_a   1.000
_cell.length_b   1.000
_cell.length_c   1.000
_cell.angle_alpha   90.00
_cell.angle_beta   90.00
_cell.angle_gamma   90.00
#
_symmetry.space_group_name_H-M   'P 1'
#
loop_
_entity.id
_entity.type
_entity.pdbx_description
1 polymer ?
#
loop_
_entity_poly.entity_id
_entity_poly.type
_entity_poly.pdbx_seq_one_letter_code
_entity_poly.pdbx_strand_id
1 'polypeptide(L)'
;SLQSSLSGLLRTLKRVGLLSTPLLFRLSPGGGNGYLHDQAIEVSATVSQSSSQTFLGIGGSGAWWPYDLYNFPEPVRQNLSALLFSPDGLGLTNYRWNVGSGGVDVDNPTRAIETFYRVGAGDGAGRYDWSADRQGVYFLRKAAEHGVPSLTAFVNSAPAPLTSTGGSCGGAFVNGTGAEFAAFLADVIVHWREDGIPINFVSPMNEPD
;
A
#
# COMPACT_ATOMS: atom_id res chain seq x y z
N SER A 1 27.66 -31.30 15.63
CA SER A 1 26.62 -31.08 14.61
C SER A 1 25.85 -29.75 14.76
N LEU A 2 26.33 -28.76 15.52
CA LEU A 2 25.85 -27.37 15.40
C LEU A 2 26.37 -26.66 14.14
N GLN A 3 27.58 -27.01 13.67
CA GLN A 3 28.16 -26.45 12.44
C GLN A 3 27.40 -26.85 11.16
N SER A 4 26.85 -28.07 11.10
CA SER A 4 26.02 -28.49 9.96
C SER A 4 24.66 -27.76 9.97
N SER A 5 24.08 -27.53 11.16
CA SER A 5 22.83 -26.78 11.32
C SER A 5 22.96 -25.30 10.96
N LEU A 6 24.09 -24.66 11.31
CA LEU A 6 24.40 -23.29 10.87
C LEU A 6 24.59 -23.20 9.35
N SER A 7 25.27 -24.19 8.75
CA SER A 7 25.52 -24.21 7.31
C SER A 7 24.24 -24.39 6.46
N GLY A 8 23.19 -25.00 7.02
CA GLY A 8 21.87 -25.08 6.40
C GLY A 8 21.07 -23.76 6.52
N LEU A 9 21.16 -23.10 7.69
CA LEU A 9 20.52 -21.81 7.93
C LEU A 9 21.09 -20.69 7.03
N LEU A 10 22.42 -20.66 6.87
CA LEU A 10 23.12 -19.70 6.00
C LEU A 10 22.86 -19.90 4.50
N ARG A 11 22.50 -21.10 4.04
CA ARG A 11 22.13 -21.33 2.63
C ARG A 11 20.73 -20.81 2.31
N THR A 12 19.85 -20.80 3.31
CA THR A 12 18.46 -20.31 3.17
C THR A 12 18.43 -18.78 3.17
N LEU A 13 19.24 -18.14 4.02
CA LEU A 13 19.41 -16.68 4.08
C LEU A 13 20.09 -16.06 2.85
N LYS A 14 20.74 -16.86 1.98
CA LYS A 14 21.33 -16.34 0.72
C LYS A 14 20.34 -16.18 -0.43
N ARG A 15 19.09 -16.67 -0.31
CA ARG A 15 18.07 -16.51 -1.37
C ARG A 15 17.19 -15.28 -1.22
N VAL A 16 17.27 -14.60 -0.07
CA VAL A 16 16.62 -13.32 0.19
C VAL A 16 17.75 -12.41 0.64
N GLY A 17 18.03 -11.31 -0.06
CA GLY A 17 19.24 -10.49 0.13
C GLY A 17 19.45 -9.83 1.50
N LEU A 18 18.80 -10.28 2.57
CA LEU A 18 19.06 -9.86 3.95
C LEU A 18 20.12 -10.76 4.58
N LEU A 19 21.39 -10.35 4.45
CA LEU A 19 22.47 -10.86 5.28
C LEU A 19 22.40 -10.19 6.67
N SER A 20 21.71 -10.82 7.62
CA SER A 20 21.82 -10.43 9.03
C SER A 20 23.15 -10.94 9.60
N THR A 21 24.18 -10.11 9.54
CA THR A 21 25.46 -10.40 10.22
C THR A 21 25.43 -9.73 11.60
N PRO A 22 25.66 -10.45 12.71
CA PRO A 22 25.73 -9.81 14.02
C PRO A 22 26.87 -8.80 14.03
N LEU A 23 26.54 -7.52 14.22
CA LEU A 23 27.51 -6.43 14.28
C LEU A 23 27.86 -6.14 15.75
N LEU A 24 29.13 -6.28 16.12
CA LEU A 24 29.63 -5.83 17.43
C LEU A 24 29.81 -4.31 17.39
N PHE A 25 29.02 -3.58 18.18
CA PHE A 25 29.27 -2.16 18.42
C PHE A 25 30.38 -1.98 19.46
N ARG A 26 31.46 -1.28 19.09
CA ARG A 26 32.43 -0.74 20.05
C ARG A 26 31.99 0.66 20.45
N LEU A 27 31.63 0.83 21.72
CA LEU A 27 31.53 2.15 22.34
C LEU A 27 32.97 2.64 22.59
N SER A 28 33.41 3.67 21.87
CA SER A 28 34.72 4.28 22.11
C SER A 28 34.56 5.44 23.09
N PRO A 29 35.16 5.40 24.29
CA PRO A 29 35.32 6.58 25.12
C PRO A 29 36.34 7.50 24.43
N GLY A 30 35.96 8.74 24.16
CA GLY A 30 36.84 9.69 23.50
C GLY A 30 38.17 9.87 24.24
N GLY A 31 39.28 9.73 23.54
CA GLY A 31 40.61 10.21 23.95
C GLY A 31 41.71 9.14 23.98
N GLY A 32 42.63 9.23 23.02
CA GLY A 32 43.91 8.50 23.06
C GLY A 32 44.69 8.60 21.74
N ASN A 33 45.67 9.50 21.69
CA ASN A 33 46.60 9.66 20.56
C ASN A 33 47.54 8.46 20.41
N GLY A 34 47.66 7.88 19.22
CA GLY A 34 48.74 6.93 18.92
C GLY A 34 48.69 6.24 17.56
N TYR A 35 49.63 6.65 16.70
CA TYR A 35 50.28 5.94 15.58
C TYR A 35 49.64 5.90 14.18
N LEU A 36 50.49 6.28 13.23
CA LEU A 36 50.29 6.42 11.79
C LEU A 36 50.06 5.06 11.12
N HIS A 37 48.85 4.86 10.59
CA HIS A 37 48.58 3.96 9.47
C HIS A 37 47.77 4.74 8.43
N ASP A 38 47.92 4.31 7.17
CA ASP A 38 47.24 4.78 5.95
C ASP A 38 45.94 5.55 6.26
N GLN A 39 45.86 6.82 5.83
CA GLN A 39 44.76 7.73 6.15
C GLN A 39 43.48 7.27 5.42
N ALA A 40 42.91 6.17 5.88
CA ALA A 40 41.54 5.83 5.65
C ALA A 40 40.73 7.00 6.19
N ILE A 41 39.97 7.66 5.30
CA ILE A 41 39.02 8.68 5.72
C ILE A 41 38.02 7.96 6.64
N GLU A 42 38.15 8.18 7.95
CA GLU A 42 37.17 7.72 8.92
C GLU A 42 35.87 8.48 8.67
N VAL A 43 34.98 7.86 7.91
CA VAL A 43 33.59 8.31 7.82
C VAL A 43 32.92 7.91 9.12
N SER A 44 32.71 8.89 9.99
CA SER A 44 31.96 8.72 11.23
C SER A 44 30.54 9.26 11.08
N ALA A 45 29.58 8.60 11.72
CA ALA A 45 28.19 9.04 11.82
C ALA A 45 27.81 9.14 13.29
N THR A 46 27.12 10.22 13.67
CA THR A 46 26.65 10.43 15.04
C THR A 46 25.13 10.26 15.08
N VAL A 47 24.64 9.45 16.02
CA VAL A 47 23.21 9.29 16.29
C VAL A 47 22.80 10.26 17.39
N SER A 48 21.83 11.13 17.11
CA SER A 48 21.23 12.01 18.11
C SER A 48 20.30 11.23 19.03
N GLN A 49 20.32 11.55 20.33
CA GLN A 49 19.37 11.01 21.32
C GLN A 49 18.05 11.80 21.35
N SER A 50 18.00 12.96 20.69
CA SER A 50 16.79 13.79 20.63
C SER A 50 15.81 13.22 19.62
N SER A 51 14.54 13.08 20.03
CA SER A 51 13.46 12.67 19.13
C SER A 51 13.24 13.70 18.02
N SER A 52 12.97 13.23 16.81
CA SER A 52 12.46 14.04 15.70
C SER A 52 10.97 13.76 15.49
N GLN A 53 10.51 13.65 14.24
CA GLN A 53 9.12 13.31 13.92
C GLN A 53 8.74 11.89 14.33
N THR A 54 7.46 11.68 14.63
CA THR A 54 6.88 10.34 14.73
C THR A 54 6.76 9.73 13.34
N PHE A 55 7.36 8.55 13.15
CA PHE A 55 7.23 7.80 11.92
C PHE A 55 6.00 6.88 11.99
N LEU A 56 4.98 7.17 11.17
CA LEU A 56 3.74 6.39 11.17
C LEU A 56 3.85 5.08 10.39
N GLY A 57 4.84 4.96 9.50
CA GLY A 57 5.08 3.72 8.77
C GLY A 57 5.55 3.89 7.33
N ILE A 58 5.79 2.75 6.68
CA ILE A 58 6.04 2.60 5.24
C ILE A 58 4.83 1.90 4.62
N GLY A 59 4.46 2.30 3.41
CA GLY A 59 3.39 1.66 2.67
C GLY A 59 3.64 1.51 1.18
N GLY A 60 2.68 0.87 0.52
CA GLY A 60 2.68 0.65 -0.93
C GLY A 60 1.31 0.99 -1.54
N SER A 61 1.34 1.43 -2.81
CA SER A 61 0.12 1.65 -3.58
C SER A 61 -0.46 0.34 -4.10
N GLY A 62 -1.77 0.20 -4.01
CA GLY A 62 -2.59 -0.85 -4.63
C GLY A 62 -3.11 -0.48 -6.02
N ALA A 63 -2.58 0.58 -6.65
CA ALA A 63 -3.02 0.99 -7.98
C ALA A 63 -2.58 -0.02 -9.05
N TRP A 64 -3.54 -0.44 -9.88
CA TRP A 64 -3.35 -1.08 -11.20
C TRP A 64 -2.74 -2.48 -11.21
N TRP A 65 -1.64 -2.72 -10.50
CA TRP A 65 -1.00 -4.04 -10.46
C TRP A 65 -1.91 -5.17 -9.94
N PRO A 66 -2.92 -4.94 -9.06
CA PRO A 66 -3.86 -6.00 -8.70
C PRO A 66 -4.62 -6.56 -9.89
N TYR A 67 -4.88 -5.74 -10.92
CA TYR A 67 -5.61 -6.14 -12.11
C TYR A 67 -4.97 -7.36 -12.78
N ASP A 68 -3.66 -7.30 -13.00
CA ASP A 68 -2.90 -8.38 -13.63
C ASP A 68 -2.67 -9.53 -12.65
N LEU A 69 -2.23 -9.21 -11.42
CA LEU A 69 -1.86 -10.22 -10.43
C LEU A 69 -3.04 -11.10 -10.01
N TYR A 70 -4.27 -10.59 -10.05
CA TYR A 70 -5.46 -11.36 -9.73
C TYR A 70 -5.66 -12.57 -10.65
N ASN A 71 -5.14 -12.54 -11.88
CA ASN A 71 -5.27 -13.63 -12.85
C ASN A 71 -4.30 -14.79 -12.59
N PHE A 72 -3.34 -14.64 -11.68
CA PHE A 72 -2.44 -15.71 -11.29
C PHE A 72 -3.13 -16.70 -10.34
N PRO A 73 -2.66 -17.96 -10.27
CA PRO A 73 -3.18 -18.95 -9.32
C PRO A 73 -3.20 -18.41 -7.88
N GLU A 74 -4.23 -18.78 -7.10
CA GLU A 74 -4.38 -18.35 -5.70
C GLU A 74 -3.08 -18.48 -4.87
N PRO A 75 -2.29 -19.57 -4.95
CA PRO A 75 -1.04 -19.66 -4.20
C PRO A 75 -0.02 -18.56 -4.53
N VAL A 76 0.02 -18.08 -5.79
CA VAL A 76 0.90 -16.98 -6.20
C VAL A 76 0.44 -15.67 -5.57
N ARG A 77 -0.88 -15.42 -5.58
CA ARG A 77 -1.47 -14.21 -4.99
C ARG A 77 -1.28 -14.18 -3.48
N GLN A 78 -1.49 -15.31 -2.80
CA GLN A 78 -1.24 -15.45 -1.36
C GLN A 78 0.24 -15.26 -1.01
N ASN A 79 1.16 -15.83 -1.81
CA ASN A 79 2.59 -15.63 -1.61
C ASN A 79 2.98 -14.15 -1.75
N LEU A 80 2.45 -13.46 -2.77
CA LEU A 80 2.67 -12.01 -2.91
C LEU A 80 2.11 -11.23 -1.73
N SER A 81 0.89 -11.54 -1.28
CA SER A 81 0.29 -10.92 -0.09
C SER A 81 1.16 -11.11 1.15
N ALA A 82 1.69 -12.31 1.37
CA ALA A 82 2.59 -12.57 2.50
C ALA A 82 3.90 -11.76 2.37
N LEU A 83 4.50 -11.71 1.17
CA LEU A 83 5.71 -10.93 0.92
C LEU A 83 5.49 -9.43 1.17
N LEU A 84 4.32 -8.89 0.88
CA LEU A 84 4.01 -7.47 1.10
C LEU A 84 3.61 -7.17 2.56
N PHE A 85 2.71 -7.97 3.13
CA PHE A 85 1.97 -7.59 4.33
C PHE A 85 2.39 -8.36 5.59
N SER A 86 2.96 -9.56 5.46
CA SER A 86 3.33 -10.35 6.64
C SER A 86 4.61 -9.80 7.31
N PRO A 87 4.78 -10.01 8.62
CA PRO A 87 6.00 -9.66 9.34
C PRO A 87 7.28 -10.35 8.82
N ASP A 88 7.13 -11.51 8.16
CA ASP A 88 8.25 -12.26 7.56
C ASP A 88 8.62 -11.74 6.16
N GLY A 89 7.81 -10.84 5.59
CA GLY A 89 8.05 -10.15 4.32
C GLY A 89 8.51 -8.70 4.52
N LEU A 90 7.96 -7.79 3.74
CA LEU A 90 8.17 -6.34 3.90
C LEU A 90 7.48 -5.77 5.14
N GLY A 91 6.48 -6.46 5.69
CA GLY A 91 5.73 -5.99 6.86
C GLY A 91 5.15 -4.59 6.68
N LEU A 92 4.58 -4.29 5.50
CA LEU A 92 4.07 -2.96 5.21
C LEU A 92 3.06 -2.53 6.28
N THR A 93 3.29 -1.35 6.84
CA THR A 93 2.43 -0.76 7.87
C THR A 93 1.28 0.08 7.31
N ASN A 94 1.35 0.40 6.00
CA ASN A 94 0.27 1.05 5.28
C ASN A 94 0.03 0.38 3.90
N TYR A 95 -1.24 0.20 3.53
CA TYR A 95 -1.61 -0.16 2.16
C TYR A 95 -2.63 0.84 1.62
N ARG A 96 -2.30 1.48 0.50
CA ARG A 96 -3.18 2.43 -0.17
C ARG A 96 -4.02 1.71 -1.21
N TRP A 97 -5.29 1.45 -0.93
CA TRP A 97 -6.21 0.79 -1.86
C TRP A 97 -6.84 1.82 -2.82
N ASN A 98 -6.74 1.55 -4.12
CA ASN A 98 -7.35 2.37 -5.16
C ASN A 98 -8.83 2.00 -5.30
N VAL A 99 -9.72 2.86 -4.83
CA VAL A 99 -11.16 2.76 -5.12
C VAL A 99 -11.36 3.15 -6.59
N GLY A 100 -11.95 2.26 -7.38
CA GLY A 100 -12.11 2.47 -8.81
C GLY A 100 -13.20 3.49 -9.18
N SER A 101 -12.97 4.18 -10.30
CA SER A 101 -13.84 5.24 -10.85
C SER A 101 -14.61 4.81 -12.11
N GLY A 102 -14.44 3.56 -12.56
CA GLY A 102 -15.22 2.95 -13.64
C GLY A 102 -14.45 2.78 -14.95
N GLY A 103 -13.31 3.47 -15.10
CA GLY A 103 -12.43 3.32 -16.27
C GLY A 103 -13.02 3.84 -17.59
N VAL A 104 -14.08 4.66 -17.54
CA VAL A 104 -14.67 5.26 -18.75
C VAL A 104 -13.63 6.19 -19.40
N ASP A 105 -13.44 6.07 -20.71
CA ASP A 105 -12.42 6.77 -21.50
C ASP A 105 -10.95 6.50 -21.09
N VAL A 106 -10.70 5.46 -20.29
CA VAL A 106 -9.33 5.05 -19.93
C VAL A 106 -8.84 3.98 -20.89
N ASP A 107 -7.92 4.34 -21.78
CA ASP A 107 -7.40 3.42 -22.81
C ASP A 107 -6.58 2.24 -22.25
N ASN A 108 -5.92 2.43 -21.11
CA ASN A 108 -5.14 1.36 -20.49
C ASN A 108 -6.03 0.49 -19.59
N PRO A 109 -6.30 -0.78 -19.95
CA PRO A 109 -7.23 -1.63 -19.20
C PRO A 109 -6.79 -1.88 -17.76
N THR A 110 -5.48 -1.90 -17.46
CA THR A 110 -5.01 -2.09 -16.07
C THR A 110 -5.26 -0.87 -15.21
N ARG A 111 -5.53 0.29 -15.82
CA ARG A 111 -5.90 1.54 -15.14
C ARG A 111 -7.41 1.79 -15.14
N ALA A 112 -8.17 1.04 -15.93
CA ALA A 112 -9.62 1.11 -16.03
C ALA A 112 -10.30 0.30 -14.91
N ILE A 113 -10.04 0.68 -13.65
CA ILE A 113 -10.56 -0.04 -12.48
C ILE A 113 -12.08 0.18 -12.38
N GLU A 114 -12.82 -0.93 -12.26
CA GLU A 114 -14.27 -0.94 -12.07
C GLU A 114 -14.68 -0.10 -10.85
N THR A 115 -15.85 0.53 -10.90
CA THR A 115 -16.39 1.27 -9.77
C THR A 115 -17.56 0.55 -9.14
N PHE A 116 -17.68 0.67 -7.82
CA PHE A 116 -18.89 0.25 -7.12
C PHE A 116 -20.08 1.12 -7.51
N TYR A 117 -19.89 2.36 -7.94
CA TYR A 117 -20.97 3.32 -8.22
C TYR A 117 -21.77 2.92 -9.48
N ARG A 118 -23.07 2.66 -9.33
CA ARG A 118 -23.97 2.36 -10.46
C ARG A 118 -24.75 3.59 -10.91
N VAL A 119 -24.62 3.91 -12.19
CA VAL A 119 -25.34 5.03 -12.83
C VAL A 119 -26.85 4.77 -12.86
N GLY A 120 -27.66 5.74 -12.42
CA GLY A 120 -29.11 5.72 -12.61
C GLY A 120 -29.92 4.95 -11.56
N ALA A 121 -29.28 4.44 -10.50
CA ALA A 121 -29.95 3.68 -9.45
C ALA A 121 -30.61 4.55 -8.35
N GLY A 122 -30.42 5.87 -8.38
CA GLY A 122 -30.89 6.80 -7.33
C GLY A 122 -30.30 6.49 -5.94
N ASP A 123 -30.84 7.11 -4.89
CA ASP A 123 -30.41 6.89 -3.50
C ASP A 123 -30.92 5.57 -2.88
N GLY A 124 -31.23 4.56 -3.70
CA GLY A 124 -31.92 3.34 -3.29
C GLY A 124 -31.11 2.04 -3.39
N ALA A 125 -31.78 0.91 -3.16
CA ALA A 125 -31.22 -0.42 -3.39
C ALA A 125 -30.76 -0.56 -4.85
N GLY A 126 -29.48 -0.93 -5.04
CA GLY A 126 -28.87 -1.02 -6.37
C GLY A 126 -27.95 0.14 -6.74
N ARG A 127 -27.76 1.13 -5.85
CA ARG A 127 -26.77 2.21 -6.01
C ARG A 127 -25.33 1.71 -6.16
N TYR A 128 -25.02 0.58 -5.52
CA TYR A 128 -23.68 0.01 -5.52
C TYR A 128 -23.64 -1.42 -6.07
N ASP A 129 -22.58 -1.70 -6.83
CA ASP A 129 -22.14 -3.03 -7.19
C ASP A 129 -20.99 -3.47 -6.29
N TRP A 130 -21.28 -4.07 -5.14
CA TRP A 130 -20.24 -4.55 -4.23
C TRP A 130 -19.38 -5.70 -4.78
N SER A 131 -19.73 -6.24 -5.95
CA SER A 131 -18.92 -7.24 -6.65
C SER A 131 -17.87 -6.65 -7.60
N ALA A 132 -17.93 -5.34 -7.86
CA ALA A 132 -16.96 -4.62 -8.67
C ALA A 132 -15.55 -4.62 -8.05
N ASP A 133 -14.53 -4.46 -8.88
CA ASP A 133 -13.11 -4.37 -8.48
C ASP A 133 -12.66 -5.54 -7.56
N ARG A 134 -13.06 -6.76 -7.93
CA ARG A 134 -12.65 -7.98 -7.19
C ARG A 134 -11.14 -8.09 -7.02
N GLN A 135 -10.37 -7.50 -7.94
CA GLN A 135 -8.92 -7.51 -7.96
C GLN A 135 -8.36 -6.62 -6.84
N GLY A 136 -8.77 -5.35 -6.76
CA GLY A 136 -8.37 -4.44 -5.69
C GLY A 136 -8.87 -4.91 -4.33
N VAL A 137 -10.13 -5.35 -4.25
CA VAL A 137 -10.76 -5.86 -3.02
C VAL A 137 -10.04 -7.09 -2.47
N TYR A 138 -9.55 -7.98 -3.34
CA TYR A 138 -8.77 -9.14 -2.88
C TYR A 138 -7.51 -8.73 -2.11
N PHE A 139 -6.72 -7.78 -2.63
CA PHE A 139 -5.49 -7.36 -1.94
C PHE A 139 -5.78 -6.45 -0.74
N LEU A 140 -6.88 -5.70 -0.74
CA LEU A 140 -7.38 -5.01 0.44
C LEU A 140 -7.71 -6.01 1.57
N ARG A 141 -8.45 -7.07 1.27
CA ARG A 141 -8.77 -8.14 2.25
C ARG A 141 -7.50 -8.81 2.75
N LYS A 142 -6.57 -9.13 1.87
CA LYS A 142 -5.29 -9.73 2.28
C LYS A 142 -4.45 -8.82 3.17
N ALA A 143 -4.42 -7.52 2.90
CA ALA A 143 -3.76 -6.56 3.79
C ALA A 143 -4.40 -6.55 5.20
N ALA A 144 -5.73 -6.57 5.28
CA ALA A 144 -6.45 -6.67 6.55
C ALA A 144 -6.21 -8.00 7.27
N GLU A 145 -6.27 -9.14 6.56
CA GLU A 145 -6.01 -10.48 7.10
C GLU A 145 -4.60 -10.61 7.70
N HIS A 146 -3.60 -9.96 7.08
CA HIS A 146 -2.23 -9.91 7.60
C HIS A 146 -2.01 -8.85 8.68
N GLY A 147 -3.05 -8.09 9.06
CA GLY A 147 -2.98 -7.13 10.16
C GLY A 147 -2.24 -5.83 9.83
N VAL A 148 -2.26 -5.39 8.56
CA VAL A 148 -1.70 -4.08 8.18
C VAL A 148 -2.39 -2.97 9.00
N PRO A 149 -1.66 -2.21 9.85
CA PRO A 149 -2.28 -1.29 10.81
C PRO A 149 -3.04 -0.11 10.19
N SER A 150 -2.61 0.33 9.00
CA SER A 150 -3.22 1.48 8.31
C SER A 150 -3.65 1.10 6.89
N LEU A 151 -4.94 1.15 6.63
CA LEU A 151 -5.48 1.04 5.27
C LEU A 151 -6.00 2.40 4.82
N THR A 152 -5.53 2.85 3.66
CA THR A 152 -5.88 4.14 3.07
C THR A 152 -6.69 3.92 1.79
N ALA A 153 -7.96 4.32 1.77
CA ALA A 153 -8.70 4.39 0.52
C ALA A 153 -8.26 5.65 -0.25
N PHE A 154 -7.98 5.52 -1.54
CA PHE A 154 -7.73 6.68 -2.40
C PHE A 154 -8.38 6.50 -3.77
N VAL A 155 -8.59 7.62 -4.45
CA VAL A 155 -9.17 7.69 -5.79
C VAL A 155 -8.31 8.55 -6.72
N ASN A 156 -8.24 8.15 -7.99
CA ASN A 156 -7.65 8.97 -9.05
C ASN A 156 -8.68 9.88 -9.73
N SER A 157 -9.97 9.55 -9.62
CA SER A 157 -11.07 10.30 -10.22
C SER A 157 -12.39 9.95 -9.50
N ALA A 158 -13.39 10.81 -9.64
CA ALA A 158 -14.76 10.47 -9.28
C ALA A 158 -15.35 9.48 -10.31
N PRO A 159 -16.42 8.74 -9.97
CA PRO A 159 -17.20 8.00 -10.96
C PRO A 159 -17.60 8.90 -12.13
N ALA A 160 -17.53 8.36 -13.36
CA ALA A 160 -17.80 9.08 -14.61
C ALA A 160 -19.01 10.04 -14.60
N PRO A 161 -20.20 9.68 -14.06
CA PRO A 161 -21.33 10.60 -14.01
C PRO A 161 -21.11 11.88 -13.18
N LEU A 162 -20.11 11.88 -12.29
CA LEU A 162 -19.75 13.00 -11.42
C LEU A 162 -18.58 13.82 -11.97
N THR A 163 -18.10 13.53 -13.18
CA THR A 163 -17.01 14.27 -13.85
C THR A 163 -17.55 15.11 -15.00
N SER A 164 -16.87 16.22 -15.31
CA SER A 164 -17.31 17.18 -16.33
C SER A 164 -17.32 16.61 -17.75
N THR A 165 -16.53 15.57 -17.99
CA THR A 165 -16.41 14.91 -19.30
C THR A 165 -17.29 13.67 -19.42
N GLY A 166 -17.87 13.19 -18.31
CA GLY A 166 -18.48 11.86 -18.28
C GLY A 166 -17.45 10.72 -18.32
N GLY A 167 -16.15 11.03 -18.24
CA GLY A 167 -15.05 10.08 -18.28
C GLY A 167 -14.32 9.96 -16.94
N SER A 168 -13.61 8.86 -16.74
CA SER A 168 -12.79 8.59 -15.55
C SER A 168 -11.39 9.22 -15.65
N CYS A 169 -11.04 9.86 -16.77
CA CYS A 169 -9.79 10.60 -16.96
C CYS A 169 -10.01 11.90 -17.75
N GLY A 170 -9.05 12.84 -17.64
CA GLY A 170 -9.00 14.05 -18.47
C GLY A 170 -10.11 15.08 -18.20
N GLY A 171 -10.86 14.93 -17.11
CA GLY A 171 -11.95 15.82 -16.72
C GLY A 171 -11.72 16.46 -15.35
N ALA A 172 -12.59 17.42 -15.02
CA ALA A 172 -12.66 18.03 -13.70
C ALA A 172 -13.88 17.51 -12.93
N PHE A 173 -13.93 17.81 -11.64
CA PHE A 173 -15.11 17.56 -10.83
C PHE A 173 -16.29 18.43 -11.26
N VAL A 174 -17.51 17.89 -11.33
CA VAL A 174 -18.71 18.69 -11.62
C VAL A 174 -19.07 19.54 -10.40
N ASN A 175 -19.15 20.85 -10.58
CA ASN A 175 -19.52 21.74 -9.48
C ASN A 175 -20.90 21.35 -8.90
N GLY A 176 -21.02 21.33 -7.58
CA GLY A 176 -22.24 20.91 -6.87
C GLY A 176 -22.40 19.41 -6.62
N THR A 177 -21.58 18.54 -7.23
CA THR A 177 -21.65 17.08 -6.99
C THR A 177 -20.84 16.62 -5.76
N GLY A 178 -20.24 17.55 -5.02
CA GLY A 178 -19.29 17.29 -3.92
C GLY A 178 -19.87 16.40 -2.82
N ALA A 179 -21.13 16.66 -2.46
CA ALA A 179 -21.82 15.87 -1.46
C ALA A 179 -22.07 14.43 -1.91
N GLU A 180 -22.39 14.24 -3.19
CA GLU A 180 -22.63 12.92 -3.77
C GLU A 180 -21.35 12.08 -3.85
N PHE A 181 -20.25 12.71 -4.27
CA PHE A 181 -18.95 12.06 -4.28
C PHE A 181 -18.45 11.72 -2.87
N ALA A 182 -18.66 12.62 -1.90
CA ALA A 182 -18.34 12.35 -0.51
C ALA A 182 -19.18 11.20 0.08
N ALA A 183 -20.48 11.15 -0.25
CA ALA A 183 -21.35 10.04 0.15
C ALA A 183 -20.88 8.71 -0.45
N PHE A 184 -20.52 8.68 -1.73
CA PHE A 184 -19.95 7.50 -2.37
C PHE A 184 -18.71 6.97 -1.62
N LEU A 185 -17.73 7.83 -1.34
CA LEU A 185 -16.52 7.41 -0.62
C LEU A 185 -16.85 6.93 0.80
N ALA A 186 -17.74 7.62 1.50
CA ALA A 186 -18.16 7.25 2.84
C ALA A 186 -18.85 5.88 2.85
N ASP A 187 -19.79 5.63 1.94
CA ASP A 187 -20.52 4.37 1.84
C ASP A 187 -19.59 3.20 1.52
N VAL A 188 -18.64 3.38 0.59
CA VAL A 188 -17.62 2.37 0.27
C VAL A 188 -16.76 2.04 1.50
N ILE A 189 -16.33 3.05 2.25
CA ILE A 189 -15.53 2.85 3.46
C ILE A 189 -16.34 2.14 4.54
N VAL A 190 -17.59 2.57 4.77
CA VAL A 190 -18.48 1.96 5.77
C VAL A 190 -18.74 0.50 5.42
N HIS A 191 -19.09 0.19 4.17
CA HIS A 191 -19.33 -1.18 3.72
C HIS A 191 -18.16 -2.11 4.06
N TRP A 192 -16.93 -1.75 3.69
CA TRP A 192 -15.77 -2.60 3.97
C TRP A 192 -15.39 -2.66 5.45
N ARG A 193 -15.64 -1.60 6.22
CA ARG A 193 -15.46 -1.63 7.67
C ARG A 193 -16.44 -2.56 8.38
N GLU A 194 -17.70 -2.59 7.95
CA GLU A 194 -18.70 -3.55 8.44
C GLU A 194 -18.31 -4.99 8.10
N ASP A 195 -17.63 -5.19 6.97
CA ASP A 195 -17.00 -6.44 6.55
C ASP A 195 -15.68 -6.77 7.29
N GLY A 196 -15.30 -5.98 8.30
CA GLY A 196 -14.14 -6.23 9.16
C GLY A 196 -12.80 -5.68 8.63
N ILE A 197 -12.81 -4.85 7.58
CA ILE A 197 -11.59 -4.25 7.00
C ILE A 197 -11.38 -2.83 7.59
N PRO A 198 -10.33 -2.59 8.41
CA PRO A 198 -10.13 -1.32 9.10
C PRO A 198 -9.53 -0.24 8.19
N ILE A 199 -10.34 0.35 7.33
CA ILE A 199 -9.97 1.51 6.52
C ILE A 199 -10.00 2.77 7.40
N ASN A 200 -8.83 3.38 7.58
CA ASN A 200 -8.62 4.43 8.59
C ASN A 200 -8.25 5.80 7.97
N PHE A 201 -7.95 5.84 6.68
CA PHE A 201 -7.62 7.06 5.95
C PHE A 201 -8.34 7.10 4.60
N VAL A 202 -8.65 8.32 4.14
CA VAL A 202 -9.20 8.60 2.82
C VAL A 202 -8.40 9.70 2.15
N SER A 203 -8.06 9.49 0.87
CA SER A 203 -7.42 10.48 -0.01
C SER A 203 -8.34 10.69 -1.22
N PRO A 204 -9.23 11.70 -1.17
CA PRO A 204 -10.35 11.85 -2.12
C PRO A 204 -9.94 12.43 -3.49
N MET A 205 -8.67 12.77 -3.68
CA MET A 205 -8.10 13.25 -4.93
C MET A 205 -6.62 12.85 -4.99
N ASN A 206 -6.11 12.62 -6.20
CA ASN A 206 -4.70 12.40 -6.48
C ASN A 206 -4.19 13.52 -7.39
N GLU A 207 -3.02 14.09 -7.09
CA GLU A 207 -2.32 15.10 -7.92
C GLU A 207 -3.26 16.19 -8.49
N PRO A 208 -3.85 17.04 -7.63
CA PRO A 208 -4.84 18.05 -8.05
C PRO A 208 -4.25 19.27 -8.77
N ASP A 209 -2.93 19.36 -8.94
CA ASP A 209 -2.19 20.51 -9.47
C ASP A 209 -1.97 20.52 -10.99
#